data_AF-A0A951Z792-F1
#
_entry.id   AF-A0A951Z792-F1
#
_cell.length_a   1.000
_cell.length_b   1.000
_cell.length_c   1.000
_cell.angle_alpha   90.00
_cell.angle_beta   90.00
_cell.angle_gamma   90.00
#
_symmetry.space_group_name_H-M   'P 1'
#
loop_
_entity.id
_entity.type
_entity.pdbx_description
1 polymer ?
#
loop_
_entity_poly.entity_id
_entity_poly.type
_entity_poly.pdbx_seq_one_letter_code
_entity_poly.pdbx_strand_id
1 'polypeptide(L)'
;QHHAIIEEQRARAPLGWLVAGHKKDVVLTNRLLERPGRVGIYGWHYPDGKPIQPVYTGHVDWYVDYSHGIRLVSRRCWINGTEADLGETLRHPVHGKALASDGPLKLTSYAERPTVSP
;
A
#
# COMPACT_ATOMS: atom_id res chain seq x y z
N GLN A 1 8.45 5.16 22.85
CA GLN A 1 9.62 5.38 21.98
C GLN A 1 9.26 5.36 20.49
N HIS A 2 8.71 4.27 19.95
CA HIS A 2 8.43 4.17 18.49
C HIS A 2 7.45 5.22 17.95
N HIS A 3 6.39 5.55 18.70
CA HIS A 3 5.46 6.60 18.30
C HIS A 3 6.15 7.97 18.11
N ALA A 4 7.10 8.33 18.97
CA ALA A 4 7.83 9.60 18.86
C ALA A 4 8.65 9.68 17.56
N ILE A 5 9.28 8.58 17.16
CA ILE A 5 10.03 8.49 15.89
C ILE A 5 9.07 8.68 14.69
N ILE A 6 7.89 8.06 14.75
CA ILE A 6 6.85 8.21 13.73
C ILE A 6 6.42 9.67 13.62
N GLU A 7 6.16 10.33 14.76
CA GLU A 7 5.75 11.73 14.78
C GLU A 7 6.85 12.68 14.27
N GLU A 8 8.11 12.42 14.63
CA GLU A 8 9.26 13.19 14.12
C GLU A 8 9.38 13.07 12.60
N GLN A 9 9.26 11.85 12.06
CA GLN A 9 9.32 11.62 10.61
C GLN A 9 8.11 12.22 9.88
N ARG A 10 6.91 12.12 10.46
CA ARG A 10 5.67 12.72 9.93
C ARG A 10 5.74 14.25 9.93
N ALA A 11 6.35 14.86 10.95
CA ALA A 11 6.45 16.31 11.10
C ALA A 11 7.31 16.99 10.02
N ARG A 12 8.03 16.23 9.19
CA ARG A 12 8.75 16.74 8.00
C ARG A 12 7.82 17.28 6.91
N ALA A 13 6.52 17.02 7.00
CA ALA A 13 5.52 17.56 6.09
C ALA A 13 4.32 18.18 6.84
N PRO A 14 3.67 19.18 6.24
CA PRO A 14 2.45 19.76 6.79
C PRO A 14 1.32 18.72 6.91
N LEU A 15 0.41 18.94 7.85
CA LEU A 15 -0.83 18.17 7.92
C LEU A 15 -1.66 18.37 6.63
N GLY A 16 -2.35 17.31 6.22
CA GLY A 16 -3.14 17.28 4.97
C GLY A 16 -2.35 16.84 3.74
N TRP A 17 -1.01 16.81 3.80
CA TRP A 17 -0.21 16.23 2.72
C TRP A 17 -0.25 14.70 2.75
N LEU A 18 -0.28 14.10 1.57
CA LEU A 18 -0.14 12.65 1.42
C LEU A 18 1.34 12.28 1.59
N VAL A 19 1.72 11.83 2.79
CA VAL A 19 3.10 11.45 3.12
C VAL A 19 3.25 9.97 3.46
N ALA A 20 4.34 9.34 3.00
CA ALA A 20 4.64 7.92 3.23
C ALA A 20 6.04 7.71 3.82
N GLY A 21 6.42 6.45 4.08
CA GLY A 21 7.77 6.08 4.55
C GLY A 21 8.01 6.22 6.06
N HIS A 22 7.16 6.90 6.82
CA HIS A 22 7.28 6.99 8.28
C HIS A 22 6.64 5.80 9.03
N LYS A 23 6.02 4.88 8.29
CA LYS A 23 5.36 3.65 8.75
C LYS A 23 5.55 2.54 7.72
N LYS A 24 5.22 1.30 8.09
CA LYS A 24 5.06 0.19 7.14
C LYS A 24 3.69 0.29 6.50
N ASP A 25 3.65 0.41 5.19
CA ASP A 25 2.44 0.55 4.41
C ASP A 25 1.82 -0.80 4.10
N VAL A 26 0.49 -0.85 4.18
CA VAL A 26 -0.26 -1.95 3.58
C VAL A 26 -0.37 -1.70 2.07
N VAL A 27 0.14 -2.64 1.28
CA VAL A 27 0.26 -2.52 -0.17
C VAL A 27 -0.41 -3.69 -0.88
N LEU A 28 -0.75 -3.47 -2.15
CA LEU A 28 -1.15 -4.53 -3.06
C LEU A 28 0.08 -5.01 -3.84
N THR A 29 0.18 -6.33 -4.03
CA THR A 29 1.27 -6.98 -4.78
C THR A 29 0.75 -8.28 -5.39
N ASN A 30 1.28 -8.64 -6.55
CA ASN A 30 1.01 -9.92 -7.20
C ASN A 30 1.42 -11.12 -6.32
N ARG A 31 2.34 -10.93 -5.36
CA ARG A 31 2.73 -11.96 -4.38
C ARG A 31 1.59 -12.40 -3.45
N LEU A 32 0.51 -11.62 -3.35
CA LEU A 32 -0.68 -12.03 -2.61
C LEU A 32 -1.38 -13.25 -3.23
N LEU A 33 -1.17 -13.49 -4.53
CA LEU A 33 -1.70 -14.68 -5.19
C LEU A 33 -0.99 -15.97 -4.77
N GLU A 34 0.27 -15.88 -4.33
CA GLU A 34 1.04 -17.03 -3.85
C GLU A 34 0.49 -17.55 -2.52
N ARG A 35 -0.15 -16.65 -1.73
CA ARG A 35 -0.60 -16.93 -0.37
C ARG A 35 -1.91 -16.18 -0.09
N PRO A 36 -3.07 -16.76 -0.42
CA PRO A 36 -4.37 -16.21 -0.08
C PRO A 36 -4.51 -15.93 1.44
N GLY A 37 -5.28 -14.90 1.80
CA GLY A 37 -5.53 -14.51 3.20
C GLY A 37 -4.35 -13.83 3.90
N ARG A 38 -3.39 -13.28 3.13
CA ARG A 38 -2.22 -12.54 3.64
C ARG A 38 -2.33 -11.05 3.35
N VAL A 39 -1.58 -10.26 4.12
CA VAL A 39 -1.40 -8.82 3.90
C VAL A 39 -0.03 -8.53 3.29
N GLY A 40 0.01 -7.64 2.29
CA GLY A 40 1.25 -7.11 1.75
C GLY A 40 1.71 -5.94 2.60
N ILE A 41 2.90 -6.03 3.17
CA ILE A 41 3.49 -4.98 4.02
C ILE A 41 4.82 -4.54 3.39
N TYR A 42 5.00 -3.23 3.24
CA TYR A 42 6.20 -2.62 2.66
C TYR A 42 6.46 -1.27 3.29
N GLY A 43 7.71 -0.88 3.48
CA GLY A 43 8.06 0.50 3.73
C GLY A 43 8.83 0.69 5.02
N TRP A 44 8.49 1.72 5.78
CA TRP A 44 9.34 2.32 6.82
C TRP A 44 10.73 2.62 6.26
N HIS A 45 10.94 3.85 5.81
CA HIS A 45 12.10 4.20 5.02
C HIS A 45 13.17 4.86 5.89
N TYR A 46 14.43 4.58 5.55
CA TYR A 46 15.54 5.43 5.94
C TYR A 46 15.39 6.83 5.30
N PRO A 47 16.10 7.86 5.79
CA PRO A 47 16.07 9.19 5.19
C PRO A 47 16.50 9.24 3.71
N ASP A 48 17.26 8.25 3.24
CA ASP A 48 17.66 8.06 1.84
C ASP A 48 16.59 7.39 0.96
N GLY A 49 15.43 7.05 1.55
CA GLY A 49 14.31 6.40 0.87
C GLY A 49 14.39 4.87 0.81
N LYS A 50 15.47 4.25 1.30
CA LYS A 50 15.59 2.79 1.30
C LYS A 50 14.58 2.16 2.28
N PRO A 51 13.80 1.16 1.87
CA PRO A 51 12.85 0.50 2.75
C PRO A 51 13.57 -0.37 3.79
N ILE A 52 13.20 -0.20 5.05
CA ILE A 52 13.59 -1.08 6.16
C ILE A 52 12.77 -2.37 6.10
N GLN A 53 11.51 -2.28 5.69
CA GLN A 53 10.62 -3.40 5.44
C GLN A 53 10.46 -3.61 3.92
N PRO A 54 11.19 -4.56 3.31
CA PRO A 54 10.87 -5.05 1.97
C PRO A 54 9.46 -5.62 1.91
N VAL A 55 8.93 -5.82 0.70
CA VAL A 55 7.62 -6.46 0.50
C VAL A 55 7.56 -7.81 1.22
N TYR A 56 6.65 -7.91 2.17
CA TYR A 56 6.45 -9.08 3.02
C TYR A 56 4.98 -9.48 3.03
N THR A 57 4.71 -10.78 2.83
CA THR A 57 3.36 -11.38 2.78
C THR A 57 3.22 -12.55 3.76
N GLY A 58 3.96 -12.52 4.88
CA GLY A 58 3.91 -13.60 5.87
C GLY A 58 2.78 -13.46 6.90
N HIS A 59 2.27 -12.25 7.12
CA HIS A 59 1.17 -12.02 8.06
C HIS A 59 -0.20 -12.29 7.42
N VAL A 60 -1.13 -12.78 8.24
CA VAL A 60 -2.56 -12.92 7.89
C VAL A 60 -3.20 -11.55 7.73
N ASP A 61 -4.27 -11.44 6.93
CA ASP A 61 -4.89 -10.14 6.62
C ASP A 61 -5.62 -9.47 7.81
N TRP A 62 -5.89 -10.19 8.90
CA TRP A 62 -6.36 -9.64 10.17
C TRP A 62 -5.23 -9.26 11.14
N TYR A 63 -3.97 -9.36 10.74
CA TYR A 63 -2.84 -8.93 11.55
C TYR A 63 -2.75 -7.40 11.56
N VAL A 64 -2.63 -6.82 12.77
CA VAL A 64 -2.51 -5.37 12.97
C VAL A 64 -1.31 -5.09 13.88
N ASP A 65 -0.49 -4.14 13.45
CA ASP A 65 0.67 -3.63 14.18
C ASP A 65 0.57 -2.09 14.24
N TYR A 66 1.02 -1.46 15.33
CA TYR A 66 1.09 -0.01 15.49
C TYR A 66 1.90 0.67 14.37
N SER A 67 2.82 -0.08 13.76
CA SER A 67 3.67 0.39 12.66
C SER A 67 2.96 0.40 11.31
N HIS A 68 1.71 -0.08 11.20
CA HIS A 68 0.93 -0.03 9.96
C HIS A 68 0.48 1.39 9.61
N GLY A 69 0.70 1.77 8.36
CA GLY A 69 0.24 3.00 7.71
C GLY A 69 -0.79 2.69 6.63
N ILE A 70 -2.00 3.24 6.78
CA ILE A 70 -3.04 3.20 5.76
C ILE A 70 -3.22 4.62 5.21
N ARG A 71 -3.27 4.74 3.88
CA ARG A 71 -3.61 5.98 3.20
C ARG A 71 -4.75 5.71 2.24
N LEU A 72 -5.77 6.55 2.33
CA LEU A 72 -6.86 6.53 1.39
C LEU A 72 -6.42 7.29 0.15
N VAL A 73 -6.52 6.62 -1.00
CA VAL A 73 -6.32 7.23 -2.31
C VAL A 73 -7.61 7.12 -3.09
N SER A 74 -7.90 8.16 -3.89
CA SER A 74 -9.08 8.17 -4.75
C SER A 74 -8.98 7.03 -5.77
N ARG A 75 -10.10 6.32 -5.98
CA ARG A 75 -10.24 5.36 -7.09
C ARG A 75 -10.30 6.07 -8.45
N ARG A 76 -10.71 7.34 -8.48
CA ARG A 76 -10.63 8.19 -9.68
C ARG A 76 -9.22 8.75 -9.82
N CYS A 77 -8.60 8.56 -10.99
CA CYS A 77 -7.30 9.10 -11.36
C CYS A 77 -7.37 9.77 -12.75
N TRP A 78 -6.26 10.36 -13.20
CA TRP A 78 -6.15 10.98 -14.52
C TRP A 78 -4.91 10.48 -15.26
N ILE A 79 -5.08 10.08 -16.52
CA ILE A 79 -3.99 9.71 -17.42
C ILE A 79 -4.03 10.70 -18.59
N ASN A 80 -2.99 11.52 -18.72
CA ASN A 80 -2.89 12.54 -19.77
C ASN A 80 -4.12 13.48 -19.84
N GLY A 81 -4.69 13.84 -18.69
CA GLY A 81 -5.85 14.74 -18.60
C GLY A 81 -7.21 14.05 -18.73
N THR A 82 -7.25 12.76 -19.08
CA THR A 82 -8.49 11.98 -19.14
C THR A 82 -8.73 11.25 -17.83
N GLU A 83 -9.95 11.37 -17.29
CA GLU A 83 -10.36 10.63 -16.09
C GLU A 83 -10.29 9.10 -16.36
N ALA A 84 -9.77 8.37 -15.39
CA ALA A 84 -9.61 6.91 -15.45
C ALA A 84 -9.88 6.29 -14.08
N ASP A 85 -10.11 4.97 -14.09
CA ASP A 85 -10.23 4.16 -12.89
C ASP A 85 -8.86 3.65 -12.44
N LEU A 86 -8.49 3.88 -11.18
CA LEU A 86 -7.21 3.46 -10.63
C LEU A 86 -7.06 1.94 -10.62
N GLY A 87 -8.14 1.19 -10.35
CA GLY A 87 -8.11 -0.27 -10.37
C GLY A 87 -7.81 -0.79 -11.77
N GLU A 88 -8.47 -0.24 -12.80
CA GLU A 88 -8.18 -0.59 -14.19
C GLU A 88 -6.77 -0.18 -14.60
N THR A 89 -6.33 1.02 -14.18
CA THR A 89 -4.99 1.54 -14.46
C THR A 89 -3.90 0.66 -13.87
N LEU A 90 -4.06 0.18 -12.63
CA LEU A 90 -3.15 -0.75 -11.97
C LEU A 90 -3.04 -2.10 -12.72
N ARG A 91 -4.11 -2.53 -13.40
CA ARG A 91 -4.14 -3.76 -14.22
C ARG A 91 -3.58 -3.56 -15.63
N HIS A 92 -3.54 -2.32 -16.11
CA HIS A 92 -3.21 -2.03 -17.50
C HIS A 92 -1.76 -2.44 -17.83
N PRO A 93 -1.48 -3.13 -18.95
CA PRO A 93 -0.16 -3.69 -19.26
C PRO A 93 0.97 -2.65 -19.40
N VAL A 94 0.60 -1.42 -19.77
CA VAL A 94 1.52 -0.27 -19.87
C VAL A 94 1.55 0.53 -18.56
N HIS A 95 0.44 1.15 -18.17
CA HIS A 95 0.37 2.01 -16.98
C HIS A 95 0.64 1.30 -15.66
N GLY A 96 0.23 0.04 -15.50
CA GLY A 96 0.44 -0.72 -14.26
C GLY A 96 1.93 -0.91 -13.93
N LYS A 97 2.80 -1.04 -14.95
CA LYS A 97 4.26 -1.14 -14.75
C LYS A 97 4.89 0.11 -14.13
N ALA A 98 4.27 1.28 -14.32
CA ALA A 98 4.72 2.53 -13.72
C ALA A 98 4.26 2.69 -12.27
N LEU A 99 3.22 1.96 -11.86
CA LEU A 99 2.57 2.08 -10.55
C LEU A 99 2.92 0.95 -9.59
N ALA A 100 3.35 -0.21 -10.09
CA ALA A 100 3.66 -1.39 -9.29
C ALA A 100 5.00 -2.02 -9.72
N SER A 101 5.87 -2.26 -8.75
CA SER A 101 7.22 -2.79 -8.97
C SER A 101 7.25 -4.24 -9.46
N ASP A 102 6.17 -5.00 -9.25
CA ASP A 102 6.00 -6.39 -9.69
C ASP A 102 5.11 -6.50 -10.95
N GLY A 103 5.03 -5.40 -11.71
CA GLY A 103 4.27 -5.30 -12.94
C GLY A 103 2.78 -5.02 -12.72
N PRO A 104 1.98 -5.06 -13.79
CA PRO A 104 0.54 -4.83 -13.69
C PRO A 104 -0.11 -5.77 -12.67
N LEU A 105 -0.95 -5.21 -11.80
CA LEU A 105 -1.53 -5.96 -10.70
C LEU A 105 -2.66 -6.87 -11.20
N LYS A 106 -2.66 -8.12 -10.76
CA LYS A 106 -3.75 -9.07 -10.97
C LYS A 106 -4.85 -8.95 -9.91
N LEU A 107 -4.52 -8.37 -8.76
CA LEU A 107 -5.45 -8.06 -7.67
C LEU A 107 -5.36 -6.58 -7.33
N THR A 108 -6.49 -5.89 -7.33
CA THR A 108 -6.60 -4.46 -7.03
C THR A 108 -7.42 -4.17 -5.77
N SER A 109 -7.73 -5.22 -5.02
CA SER A 109 -8.41 -5.21 -3.74
C SER A 109 -8.13 -6.52 -3.01
N TYR A 110 -8.25 -6.52 -1.69
CA TYR A 110 -8.36 -7.75 -0.92
C TYR A 110 -9.72 -8.41 -1.22
N ALA A 111 -9.79 -9.73 -1.09
CA ALA A 111 -11.06 -10.44 -1.21
C ALA A 111 -12.01 -9.98 -0.10
N GLU A 112 -13.28 -9.78 -0.42
CA GLU A 112 -14.30 -9.61 0.61
C GLU A 112 -14.33 -10.88 1.48
N ARG A 113 -14.31 -10.69 2.80
CA ARG A 113 -14.57 -11.82 3.68
C ARG A 113 -16.03 -12.23 3.48
N PRO A 114 -16.34 -13.54 3.42
CA PRO A 114 -17.72 -13.98 3.55
C PRO A 114 -18.30 -13.33 4.78
N THR A 115 -19.46 -12.69 4.65
CA THR A 115 -20.23 -12.23 5.81
C THR A 115 -20.56 -13.47 6.63
N VAL A 116 -19.91 -13.61 7.79
CA VAL A 116 -20.34 -14.60 8.78
C VAL A 116 -21.62 -14.01 9.36
N SER A 117 -22.78 -14.58 9.00
CA SER A 117 -24.02 -14.26 9.70
C SER A 117 -23.80 -14.48 11.20
N PRO A 118 -24.26 -13.55 12.06
CA PRO A 118 -24.02 -13.61 13.50
C PRO A 118 -24.59 -14.87 14.15
#